data_AF-A0A7S7BYY5-F1
#
_entry.id   AF-A0A7S7BYY5-F1
#
_cell.length_a   1.000
_cell.length_b   1.000
_cell.length_c   1.000
_cell.angle_alpha   90.00
_cell.angle_beta   90.00
_cell.angle_gamma   90.00
#
_symmetry.space_group_name_H-M   'P 1'
#
loop_
_entity.id
_entity.type
_entity.pdbx_description
1 polymer ?
#
loop_
_entity_poly.entity_id
_entity_poly.type
_entity_poly.pdbx_seq_one_letter_code
_entity_poly.pdbx_strand_id
1 'polypeptide(L)'
;MTVQSTPEQGEFYFLMPSLEYGPELGVVFENVKQLLVPPRLILRPNEGGFPTLSEKPRLIYDPSKGVMPKDLESGFSGYWLVSERLHQVFSAIDPEGFSFVECDFRMADGSEGPRYFLCDVVRVLDALDEEHSEVEIEVSDDFIDGKFYDFTGGAKLAFRKEVTEGSHIFILKYSGDCVFCDHTMRSAVKEAGAGPDGDLSGLWFRDASNWKSA
;
A
#
# COMPACT_ATOMS: atom_id res chain seq x y z
N MET A 1 -22.79 13.33 -21.03
CA MET A 1 -22.60 14.40 -20.03
C MET A 1 -21.47 13.90 -19.15
N THR A 2 -20.30 14.53 -19.20
CA THR A 2 -19.23 14.27 -18.24
C THR A 2 -19.72 14.74 -16.88
N VAL A 3 -19.78 13.83 -15.92
CA VAL A 3 -20.06 14.19 -14.52
C VAL A 3 -18.85 14.97 -14.04
N GLN A 4 -19.06 16.21 -13.59
CA GLN A 4 -17.97 16.98 -12.99
C GLN A 4 -17.52 16.28 -11.70
N SER A 5 -16.21 16.04 -11.57
CA SER A 5 -15.64 15.50 -10.34
C SER A 5 -15.30 16.68 -9.44
N THR A 6 -15.69 16.62 -8.17
CA THR A 6 -15.32 17.62 -7.16
C THR A 6 -14.76 16.90 -5.95
N PRO A 7 -13.79 17.48 -5.21
CA PRO A 7 -13.27 16.82 -4.01
C PRO A 7 -14.41 16.56 -3.02
N GLU A 8 -14.71 15.28 -2.77
CA GLU A 8 -15.82 14.85 -1.94
C GLU A 8 -15.30 14.16 -0.68
N GLN A 9 -15.70 14.68 0.48
CA GLN A 9 -15.25 14.15 1.76
C GLN A 9 -15.72 12.69 1.91
N GLY A 10 -14.76 11.83 2.17
CA GLY A 10 -14.98 10.42 2.41
C GLY A 10 -15.23 9.57 1.18
N GLU A 11 -15.09 10.12 -0.03
CA GLU A 11 -15.18 9.34 -1.27
C GLU A 11 -13.92 8.49 -1.48
N PHE A 12 -12.75 9.12 -1.37
CA PHE A 12 -11.44 8.49 -1.51
C PHE A 12 -10.52 8.79 -0.33
N TYR A 13 -9.63 7.84 -0.05
CA TYR A 13 -8.68 7.89 1.03
C TYR A 13 -7.31 7.46 0.56
N PHE A 14 -6.29 8.19 0.96
CA PHE A 14 -4.93 7.72 0.91
C PHE A 14 -4.74 6.62 1.96
N LEU A 15 -4.24 5.47 1.50
CA LEU A 15 -3.95 4.30 2.32
C LEU A 15 -2.45 4.09 2.42
N MET A 16 -1.94 4.00 3.63
CA MET A 16 -0.54 3.67 3.87
C MET A 16 -0.34 2.88 5.17
N PRO A 17 0.81 2.20 5.31
CA PRO A 17 1.29 1.73 6.59
C PRO A 17 1.33 2.88 7.61
N SER A 18 1.05 2.58 8.88
CA SER A 18 1.01 3.59 9.94
C SER A 18 2.33 4.36 10.02
N LEU A 19 2.24 5.69 10.09
CA LEU A 19 3.38 6.60 10.21
C LEU A 19 3.94 6.66 11.64
N GLU A 20 3.29 6.01 12.60
CA GLU A 20 3.79 5.96 13.97
C GLU A 20 5.09 5.15 14.01
N TYR A 21 6.17 5.80 14.46
CA TYR A 21 7.42 5.12 14.79
C TYR A 21 7.16 4.11 15.91
N GLY A 22 6.95 2.86 15.50
CA GLY A 22 6.78 1.73 16.40
C GLY A 22 8.12 1.18 16.89
N PRO A 23 8.08 0.22 17.82
CA PRO A 23 9.26 -0.59 18.13
C PRO A 23 9.78 -1.27 16.85
N GLU A 24 11.08 -1.54 16.82
CA GLU A 24 11.72 -2.27 15.71
C GLU A 24 11.01 -3.60 15.46
N LEU A 25 10.89 -3.99 14.18
CA LEU A 25 10.29 -5.27 13.80
C LEU A 25 11.30 -6.40 14.03
N GLY A 26 10.88 -7.41 14.78
CA GLY A 26 11.68 -8.62 14.99
C GLY A 26 11.68 -9.56 13.81
N VAL A 27 10.86 -9.31 12.79
CA VAL A 27 10.77 -10.14 11.59
C VAL A 27 11.71 -9.65 10.49
N VAL A 28 12.48 -10.57 9.90
CA VAL A 28 13.40 -10.27 8.80
C VAL A 28 13.32 -11.33 7.70
N PHE A 29 13.71 -10.97 6.48
CA PHE A 29 13.94 -11.96 5.44
C PHE A 29 15.14 -12.84 5.75
N GLU A 30 14.95 -14.15 5.70
CA GLU A 30 16.05 -15.11 5.76
C GLU A 30 16.74 -15.24 4.39
N ASN A 31 15.96 -15.23 3.30
CA ASN A 31 16.43 -15.59 1.96
C ASN A 31 16.30 -14.49 0.89
N VAL A 32 16.19 -13.21 1.29
CA VAL A 32 16.04 -12.10 0.32
C VAL A 32 17.14 -12.07 -0.74
N LYS A 33 18.37 -12.46 -0.39
CA LYS A 33 19.50 -12.48 -1.33
C LYS A 33 19.32 -13.51 -2.45
N GLN A 34 18.64 -14.61 -2.18
CA GLN A 34 18.34 -15.68 -3.15
C GLN A 34 17.15 -15.30 -4.04
N LEU A 35 16.25 -14.47 -3.52
CA LEU A 35 15.10 -13.94 -4.26
C LEU A 35 15.48 -12.76 -5.16
N LEU A 36 16.52 -11.99 -4.80
CA LEU A 36 16.99 -10.86 -5.59
C LEU A 36 17.66 -11.33 -6.88
N VAL A 37 17.25 -10.71 -7.99
CA VAL A 37 17.92 -10.86 -9.28
C VAL A 37 18.80 -9.64 -9.52
N PRO A 38 20.14 -9.78 -9.59
CA PRO A 38 21.02 -8.67 -9.93
C PRO A 38 20.60 -8.00 -11.24
N PRO A 39 20.68 -6.66 -11.36
CA PRO A 39 21.34 -5.72 -10.44
C PRO A 39 20.42 -5.11 -9.37
N ARG A 40 19.22 -5.65 -9.13
CA ARG A 40 18.24 -5.04 -8.23
C ARG A 40 18.67 -5.06 -6.76
N LEU A 41 18.37 -3.97 -6.05
CA LEU A 41 18.60 -3.82 -4.61
C LEU A 41 17.40 -4.24 -3.77
N ILE A 42 16.20 -4.20 -4.36
CA ILE A 42 14.94 -4.63 -3.75
C ILE A 42 14.21 -5.62 -4.65
N LEU A 43 13.32 -6.43 -4.08
CA LEU A 43 12.58 -7.46 -4.80
C LEU A 43 11.51 -6.86 -5.71
N ARG A 44 10.80 -5.84 -5.23
CA ARG A 44 9.72 -5.21 -6.00
C ARG A 44 10.24 -4.63 -7.32
N PRO A 45 9.61 -4.99 -8.45
CA PRO A 45 9.90 -4.37 -9.73
C PRO A 45 9.47 -2.90 -9.81
N ASN A 46 10.11 -2.12 -10.68
CA ASN A 46 9.71 -0.73 -10.92
C ASN A 46 8.31 -0.65 -11.54
N GLU A 47 7.97 -1.67 -12.33
CA GLU A 47 6.67 -1.88 -12.96
C GLU A 47 5.59 -2.42 -11.99
N GLY A 48 5.95 -2.71 -10.74
CA GLY A 48 5.08 -3.34 -9.75
C GLY A 48 4.92 -4.86 -9.95
N GLY A 49 4.11 -5.47 -9.08
CA GLY A 49 3.86 -6.90 -9.02
C GLY A 49 5.04 -7.71 -8.47
N PHE A 50 5.06 -9.01 -8.80
CA PHE A 50 6.12 -9.92 -8.36
C PHE A 50 6.94 -10.41 -9.55
N PRO A 51 8.29 -10.41 -9.43
CA PRO A 51 9.10 -11.14 -10.39
C PRO A 51 8.85 -12.64 -10.22
N THR A 52 9.33 -13.45 -11.17
CA THR A 52 9.40 -14.89 -10.95
C THR A 52 10.36 -15.18 -9.79
N LEU A 53 9.83 -15.69 -8.69
CA LEU A 53 10.61 -16.01 -7.50
C LEU A 53 11.28 -17.39 -7.66
N SER A 54 12.58 -17.45 -7.34
CA SER A 54 13.38 -18.68 -7.37
C SER A 54 12.97 -19.66 -6.28
N GLU A 55 12.40 -19.16 -5.18
CA GLU A 55 11.85 -19.93 -4.07
C GLU A 55 10.79 -19.10 -3.32
N LYS A 56 10.09 -19.73 -2.36
CA LYS A 56 9.12 -19.03 -1.51
C LYS A 56 9.85 -18.02 -0.60
N PRO A 57 9.32 -16.79 -0.39
CA PRO A 57 9.90 -15.87 0.56
C PRO A 57 9.86 -16.43 1.99
N ARG A 58 10.98 -16.38 2.70
CA ARG A 58 11.11 -16.89 4.07
C ARG A 58 11.33 -15.75 5.04
N LEU A 59 10.50 -15.69 6.06
CA LEU A 59 10.56 -14.72 7.13
C LEU A 59 10.87 -15.44 8.43
N ILE A 60 11.79 -14.89 9.22
CA ILE A 60 12.09 -15.39 10.56
C ILE A 60 11.84 -14.30 11.58
N TYR A 61 11.09 -14.63 12.62
CA TYR A 61 10.92 -13.78 13.79
C TYR A 61 12.03 -14.03 14.81
N ASP A 62 12.71 -12.96 15.19
CA ASP A 62 13.71 -12.91 16.23
C ASP A 62 13.25 -11.94 17.34
N PRO A 63 12.78 -12.44 18.50
CA PRO A 63 12.31 -11.58 19.58
C PRO A 63 13.41 -10.72 20.20
N SER A 64 14.69 -11.00 19.93
CA SER A 64 15.79 -10.14 20.37
C SER A 64 15.98 -8.90 19.49
N LYS A 65 15.43 -8.91 18.27
CA LYS A 65 15.47 -7.79 17.32
C LYS A 65 14.27 -6.87 17.41
N GLY A 66 13.14 -7.35 17.92
CA GLY A 66 11.95 -6.52 17.95
C GLY A 66 10.64 -7.28 18.16
N VAL A 67 9.55 -6.60 17.83
CA VAL A 67 8.18 -7.11 18.02
C VAL A 67 7.68 -7.90 16.80
N MET A 68 6.59 -8.63 16.99
CA MET A 68 5.85 -9.21 15.87
C MET A 68 5.28 -8.10 14.95
N PRO A 69 5.21 -8.36 13.64
CA PRO A 69 4.58 -7.44 12.70
C PRO A 69 3.10 -7.21 13.03
N LYS A 70 2.62 -6.01 12.73
CA LYS A 70 1.19 -5.65 12.67
C LYS A 70 0.54 -6.23 11.41
N ASP A 71 -0.72 -5.88 11.18
CA ASP A 71 -1.47 -6.37 10.02
C ASP A 71 -1.04 -5.76 8.70
N LEU A 72 -0.50 -4.54 8.74
CA LEU A 72 0.17 -3.91 7.62
C LEU A 72 1.51 -3.35 8.08
N GLU A 73 2.59 -3.80 7.47
CA GLU A 73 3.94 -3.28 7.68
C GLU A 73 4.56 -2.85 6.35
N SER A 74 5.42 -1.83 6.42
CA SER A 74 6.21 -1.34 5.28
C SER A 74 7.61 -1.95 5.26
N GLY A 75 8.36 -1.69 4.18
CA GLY A 75 9.81 -1.93 4.17
C GLY A 75 10.25 -3.35 3.82
N PHE A 76 9.35 -4.21 3.31
CA PHE A 76 9.69 -5.59 2.95
C PHE A 76 10.16 -5.68 1.49
N SER A 77 11.37 -5.16 1.24
CA SER A 77 12.02 -5.17 -0.07
C SER A 77 11.16 -4.57 -1.20
N GLY A 78 10.51 -3.45 -0.89
CA GLY A 78 9.59 -2.73 -1.76
C GLY A 78 8.12 -3.12 -1.60
N TYR A 79 7.82 -4.18 -0.86
CA TYR A 79 6.44 -4.63 -0.62
C TYR A 79 5.90 -4.20 0.75
N TRP A 80 4.58 -4.22 0.86
CA TRP A 80 3.90 -4.32 2.14
C TRP A 80 3.95 -5.76 2.64
N LEU A 81 4.02 -5.95 3.95
CA LEU A 81 3.75 -7.23 4.59
C LEU A 81 2.35 -7.17 5.21
N VAL A 82 1.48 -8.10 4.84
CA VAL A 82 0.09 -8.13 5.31
C VAL A 82 -0.24 -9.42 6.04
N SER A 83 -0.99 -9.32 7.13
CA SER A 83 -1.51 -10.49 7.85
C SER A 83 -2.57 -11.22 7.03
N GLU A 84 -2.86 -12.47 7.39
CA GLU A 84 -3.90 -13.26 6.74
C GLU A 84 -5.28 -12.58 6.73
N ARG A 85 -5.70 -11.97 7.85
CA ARG A 85 -6.99 -11.28 7.92
C ARG A 85 -7.06 -10.06 7.00
N LEU A 86 -5.99 -9.28 6.91
CA LEU A 86 -5.96 -8.13 6.01
C LEU A 86 -5.90 -8.56 4.54
N HIS A 87 -5.13 -9.60 4.25
CA HIS A 87 -5.13 -10.24 2.93
C HIS A 87 -6.53 -10.70 2.52
N GLN A 88 -7.30 -11.32 3.42
CA GLN A 88 -8.67 -11.75 3.13
C GLN A 88 -9.59 -10.57 2.78
N VAL A 89 -9.48 -9.44 3.49
CA VAL A 89 -10.25 -8.23 3.19
C VAL A 89 -9.87 -7.68 1.82
N PHE A 90 -8.58 -7.48 1.57
CA PHE A 90 -8.08 -6.93 0.31
C PHE A 90 -8.48 -7.79 -0.89
N SER A 91 -8.30 -9.10 -0.80
CA SER A 91 -8.67 -10.05 -1.84
C SER A 91 -10.19 -10.16 -2.06
N ALA A 92 -11.00 -9.91 -1.03
CA ALA A 92 -12.45 -9.95 -1.16
C ALA A 92 -13.02 -8.70 -1.83
N ILE A 93 -12.44 -7.52 -1.55
CA ILE A 93 -12.94 -6.25 -2.07
C ILE A 93 -12.40 -5.97 -3.47
N ASP A 94 -11.11 -6.20 -3.70
CA ASP A 94 -10.48 -5.82 -4.98
C ASP A 94 -9.33 -6.77 -5.37
N PRO A 95 -9.63 -8.02 -5.75
CA PRO A 95 -8.61 -9.01 -6.05
C PRO A 95 -7.70 -8.63 -7.24
N GLU A 96 -8.18 -7.78 -8.15
CA GLU A 96 -7.41 -7.32 -9.31
C GLU A 96 -6.50 -6.11 -8.98
N GLY A 97 -6.78 -5.41 -7.88
CA GLY A 97 -5.98 -4.26 -7.44
C GLY A 97 -4.69 -4.65 -6.74
N PHE A 98 -4.61 -5.89 -6.27
CA PHE A 98 -3.47 -6.40 -5.49
C PHE A 98 -2.77 -7.57 -6.17
N SER A 99 -1.52 -7.77 -5.80
CA SER A 99 -0.81 -9.02 -6.00
C SER A 99 -0.25 -9.50 -4.66
N PHE A 100 -0.27 -10.81 -4.42
CA PHE A 100 0.15 -11.40 -3.16
C PHE A 100 1.09 -12.58 -3.37
N VAL A 101 2.07 -12.70 -2.47
CA VAL A 101 2.88 -13.91 -2.32
C VAL A 101 2.92 -14.30 -0.85
N GLU A 102 2.47 -15.50 -0.52
CA GLU A 102 2.55 -16.03 0.84
C GLU A 102 4.00 -16.27 1.25
N CYS A 103 4.34 -15.87 2.48
CA CYS A 103 5.63 -16.13 3.09
C CYS A 103 5.64 -17.47 3.85
N ASP A 104 6.79 -18.14 3.90
CA ASP A 104 7.08 -19.16 4.90
C ASP A 104 7.59 -18.46 6.17
N PHE A 105 6.71 -18.28 7.15
CA PHE A 105 7.03 -17.58 8.39
C PHE A 105 7.46 -18.57 9.46
N ARG A 106 8.63 -18.35 10.06
CA ARG A 106 9.19 -19.17 11.14
C ARG A 106 9.40 -18.36 12.41
N MET A 107 9.08 -18.97 13.53
CA MET A 107 9.42 -18.46 14.86
C MET A 107 10.91 -18.72 15.15
N ALA A 108 11.46 -18.07 16.18
CA ALA A 108 12.87 -18.22 16.55
C ALA A 108 13.30 -19.66 16.87
N ASP A 109 12.37 -20.51 17.30
CA ASP A 109 12.59 -21.93 17.57
C ASP A 109 12.42 -22.84 16.34
N GLY A 110 12.16 -22.26 15.16
CA GLY A 110 11.94 -22.95 13.89
C GLY A 110 10.50 -23.46 13.70
N SER A 111 9.61 -23.27 14.68
CA SER A 111 8.19 -23.60 14.51
C SER A 111 7.53 -22.69 13.45
N GLU A 112 6.42 -23.16 12.89
CA GLU A 112 5.61 -22.37 11.95
C GLU A 112 4.98 -21.19 12.70
N GLY A 113 5.13 -19.99 12.15
CA GLY A 113 4.50 -18.79 12.69
C GLY A 113 3.18 -18.45 11.99
N PRO A 114 2.61 -17.27 12.28
CA PRO A 114 1.38 -16.81 11.64
C PRO A 114 1.56 -16.61 10.13
N ARG A 115 0.47 -16.75 9.39
CA ARG A 115 0.45 -16.55 7.94
C ARG A 115 0.53 -15.06 7.60
N TYR A 116 1.51 -14.73 6.78
CA TYR A 116 1.75 -13.39 6.26
C TYR A 116 2.03 -13.44 4.75
N PHE A 117 1.73 -12.35 4.06
CA PHE A 117 1.86 -12.23 2.62
C PHE A 117 2.65 -10.97 2.29
N LEU A 118 3.59 -11.07 1.35
CA LEU A 118 4.03 -9.88 0.63
C LEU A 118 2.88 -9.40 -0.25
N CYS A 119 2.64 -8.10 -0.24
CA CYS A 119 1.55 -7.43 -0.92
C CYS A 119 2.10 -6.28 -1.77
N ASP A 120 1.60 -6.19 -3.00
CA ASP A 120 1.76 -5.02 -3.85
C ASP A 120 0.41 -4.54 -4.37
N VAL A 121 0.26 -3.23 -4.54
CA VAL A 121 -0.86 -2.64 -5.29
C VAL A 121 -0.39 -2.50 -6.72
N VAL A 122 -1.07 -3.16 -7.65
CA VAL A 122 -0.58 -3.30 -9.04
C VAL A 122 -1.37 -2.46 -10.05
N ARG A 123 -2.55 -1.98 -9.66
CA ARG A 123 -3.35 -1.11 -10.51
C ARG A 123 -2.84 0.33 -10.43
N VAL A 124 -2.39 0.89 -11.55
CA VAL A 124 -2.03 2.30 -11.68
C VAL A 124 -3.10 3.01 -12.52
N LEU A 125 -3.69 4.07 -11.97
CA LEU A 125 -4.73 4.84 -12.66
C LEU A 125 -4.32 6.31 -12.82
N ASP A 126 -4.49 6.84 -14.03
CA ASP A 126 -4.50 8.28 -14.27
C ASP A 126 -5.87 8.84 -13.88
N ALA A 127 -6.12 8.90 -12.57
CA ALA A 127 -7.45 9.15 -12.01
C ALA A 127 -7.66 10.58 -11.51
N LEU A 128 -6.60 11.38 -11.35
CA LEU A 128 -6.75 12.74 -10.84
C LEU A 128 -7.50 13.61 -11.88
N ASP A 129 -8.46 14.40 -11.41
CA ASP A 129 -9.06 15.50 -12.16
C ASP A 129 -8.26 16.78 -11.83
N GLU A 130 -7.28 17.10 -12.67
CA GLU A 130 -6.39 18.25 -12.46
C GLU A 130 -7.13 19.60 -12.49
N GLU A 131 -8.27 19.70 -13.18
CA GLU A 131 -9.05 20.94 -13.27
C GLU A 131 -9.83 21.23 -11.98
N HIS A 132 -10.23 20.20 -11.26
CA HIS A 132 -11.05 20.30 -10.05
C HIS A 132 -10.30 19.93 -8.76
N SER A 133 -9.01 19.61 -8.86
CA SER A 133 -8.14 19.36 -7.72
C SER A 133 -7.31 20.59 -7.35
N GLU A 134 -7.05 20.76 -6.06
CA GLU A 134 -6.05 21.69 -5.54
C GLU A 134 -4.81 20.87 -5.18
N VAL A 135 -3.78 20.88 -6.03
CA VAL A 135 -2.52 20.15 -5.80
C VAL A 135 -1.36 20.86 -6.50
N GLU A 136 -0.16 20.75 -5.94
CA GLU A 136 1.06 21.22 -6.59
C GLU A 136 1.49 20.19 -7.66
N ILE A 137 1.69 20.66 -8.89
CA ILE A 137 2.13 19.83 -10.01
C ILE A 137 3.52 20.31 -10.42
N GLU A 138 4.52 19.46 -10.20
CA GLU A 138 5.88 19.70 -10.63
C GLU A 138 6.10 19.10 -12.03
N VAL A 139 6.77 19.87 -12.90
CA VAL A 139 7.09 19.47 -14.27
C VAL A 139 8.60 19.55 -14.46
N SER A 140 9.22 18.42 -14.78
CA SER A 140 10.65 18.29 -15.01
C SER A 140 10.94 17.04 -15.84
N ASP A 141 11.93 17.11 -16.73
CA ASP A 141 12.42 15.95 -17.49
C ASP A 141 13.02 14.85 -16.58
N ASP A 142 13.31 15.17 -15.31
CA ASP A 142 13.79 14.23 -14.31
C ASP A 142 12.68 13.31 -13.75
N PHE A 143 11.40 13.70 -13.90
CA PHE A 143 10.27 12.89 -13.45
C PHE A 143 9.88 11.85 -14.50
N ILE A 144 9.40 10.69 -14.03
CA ILE A 144 8.79 9.69 -14.90
C ILE A 144 7.59 10.35 -15.60
N ASP A 145 7.56 10.25 -16.93
CA ASP A 145 6.57 10.93 -17.79
C ASP A 145 6.54 12.48 -17.65
N GLY A 146 7.58 13.09 -17.07
CA GLY A 146 7.76 14.54 -17.01
C GLY A 146 6.94 15.28 -15.96
N LYS A 147 6.20 14.57 -15.09
CA LYS A 147 5.22 15.17 -14.18
C LYS A 147 5.18 14.46 -12.82
N PHE A 148 4.99 15.23 -11.74
CA PHE A 148 4.80 14.73 -10.39
C PHE A 148 3.73 15.53 -9.63
N TYR A 149 2.87 14.84 -8.86
CA TYR A 149 1.91 15.45 -7.95
C TYR A 149 2.51 15.52 -6.55
N ASP A 150 2.79 16.73 -6.07
CA ASP A 150 3.31 16.97 -4.72
C ASP A 150 2.15 17.29 -3.75
N PHE A 151 2.06 16.48 -2.68
CA PHE A 151 1.08 16.64 -1.60
C PHE A 151 1.66 17.28 -0.34
N THR A 152 2.95 17.63 -0.32
CA THR A 152 3.69 18.11 0.86
C THR A 152 3.11 19.42 1.40
N GLY A 153 2.66 20.32 0.52
CA GLY A 153 2.00 21.58 0.88
C GLY A 153 0.52 21.45 1.29
N GLY A 154 -0.03 20.23 1.23
CA GLY A 154 -1.48 20.00 1.31
C GLY A 154 -2.13 19.87 -0.07
N ALA A 155 -3.28 19.22 -0.13
CA ALA A 155 -4.03 18.99 -1.35
C ALA A 155 -5.54 18.78 -1.11
N LYS A 156 -6.35 19.01 -2.13
CA LYS A 156 -7.74 18.55 -2.22
C LYS A 156 -7.92 17.86 -3.55
N LEU A 157 -8.09 16.54 -3.53
CA LEU A 157 -8.07 15.73 -4.74
C LEU A 157 -9.51 15.40 -5.18
N ALA A 158 -9.79 15.63 -6.46
CA ALA A 158 -10.95 15.12 -7.15
C ALA A 158 -10.51 13.98 -8.08
N PHE A 159 -11.28 12.90 -8.13
CA PHE A 159 -10.98 11.75 -8.99
C PHE A 159 -12.02 11.61 -10.10
N ARG A 160 -11.56 11.37 -11.32
CA ARG A 160 -12.39 11.09 -12.50
C ARG A 160 -13.16 9.79 -12.32
N LYS A 161 -14.47 9.90 -12.17
CA LYS A 161 -15.36 8.75 -11.87
C LYS A 161 -15.30 7.67 -12.95
N GLU A 162 -15.20 8.08 -14.21
CA GLU A 162 -15.05 7.16 -15.34
C GLU A 162 -13.74 6.37 -15.35
N VAL A 163 -12.72 6.83 -14.61
CA VAL A 163 -11.43 6.11 -14.47
C VAL A 163 -11.45 5.20 -13.24
N THR A 164 -12.10 5.62 -12.15
CA THR A 164 -12.13 4.88 -10.88
C THR A 164 -13.29 3.89 -10.77
N GLU A 165 -14.25 3.91 -11.71
CA GLU A 165 -15.40 3.01 -11.70
C GLU A 165 -14.98 1.53 -11.59
N GLY A 166 -15.49 0.85 -10.57
CA GLY A 166 -15.18 -0.56 -10.29
C GLY A 166 -13.80 -0.83 -9.69
N SER A 167 -13.00 0.19 -9.42
CA SER A 167 -11.68 0.07 -8.76
C SER A 167 -11.76 0.61 -7.32
N HIS A 168 -11.47 -0.24 -6.34
CA HIS A 168 -11.51 0.13 -4.92
C HIS A 168 -10.13 0.42 -4.32
N ILE A 169 -9.06 0.06 -5.04
CA ILE A 169 -7.66 0.38 -4.70
C ILE A 169 -6.86 0.68 -5.97
N PHE A 170 -5.96 1.66 -5.92
CA PHE A 170 -5.03 1.95 -7.02
C PHE A 170 -3.86 2.82 -6.55
N ILE A 171 -2.76 2.78 -7.30
CA ILE A 171 -1.71 3.79 -7.28
C ILE A 171 -2.13 4.93 -8.20
N LEU A 172 -2.08 6.17 -7.71
CA LEU A 172 -2.37 7.33 -8.55
C LEU A 172 -1.17 7.63 -9.47
N LYS A 173 -1.41 7.71 -10.79
CA LYS A 173 -0.36 8.07 -11.75
C LYS A 173 0.28 9.41 -11.38
N TYR A 174 1.59 9.54 -11.59
CA TYR A 174 2.40 10.73 -11.26
C TYR A 174 2.53 11.04 -9.76
N SER A 175 2.12 10.15 -8.86
CA SER A 175 2.23 10.36 -7.40
C SER A 175 3.25 9.44 -6.72
N GLY A 176 4.16 8.83 -7.50
CA GLY A 176 5.05 7.78 -7.02
C GLY A 176 4.26 6.51 -6.67
N ASP A 177 4.50 5.97 -5.47
CA ASP A 177 3.79 4.80 -4.94
C ASP A 177 2.62 5.19 -4.00
N CYS A 178 2.01 6.38 -4.18
CA CYS A 178 0.89 6.78 -3.35
C CYS A 178 -0.38 5.99 -3.70
N VAL A 179 -0.85 5.19 -2.73
CA VAL A 179 -2.02 4.31 -2.86
C VAL A 179 -3.29 4.99 -2.37
N PHE A 180 -4.34 4.95 -3.17
CA PHE A 180 -5.66 5.44 -2.84
C PHE A 180 -6.68 4.30 -2.86
N CYS A 181 -7.64 4.36 -1.94
CA CYS A 181 -8.78 3.46 -1.87
C CYS A 181 -10.09 4.25 -1.77
N ASP A 182 -11.20 3.65 -2.17
CA ASP A 182 -12.52 4.25 -2.01
C ASP A 182 -13.10 3.98 -0.61
N HIS A 183 -14.30 4.52 -0.38
CA HIS A 183 -15.07 4.28 0.85
C HIS A 183 -15.42 2.80 1.07
N THR A 184 -15.59 2.00 0.01
CA THR A 184 -15.92 0.57 0.09
C THR A 184 -14.78 -0.20 0.74
N MET A 185 -13.56 -0.05 0.22
CA MET A 185 -12.35 -0.67 0.77
C MET A 185 -12.12 -0.24 2.22
N ARG A 186 -12.20 1.07 2.49
CA ARG A 186 -11.99 1.58 3.86
C ARG A 186 -13.03 1.03 4.84
N SER A 187 -14.29 0.95 4.43
CA SER A 187 -15.36 0.44 5.30
C SER A 187 -15.13 -1.03 5.63
N ALA A 188 -14.78 -1.85 4.63
CA ALA A 188 -14.46 -3.25 4.84
C ALA A 188 -13.26 -3.45 5.80
N VAL A 189 -12.20 -2.66 5.64
CA VAL A 189 -11.03 -2.71 6.55
C VAL A 189 -11.42 -2.29 7.98
N LYS A 190 -12.29 -1.29 8.14
CA LYS A 190 -12.81 -0.89 9.45
C LYS A 190 -13.70 -1.95 10.09
N GLU A 191 -14.59 -2.55 9.33
CA GLU A 191 -15.46 -3.65 9.78
C GLU A 191 -14.65 -4.88 10.20
N ALA A 192 -13.50 -5.12 9.55
CA ALA A 192 -12.54 -6.14 9.93
C ALA A 192 -11.71 -5.81 11.18
N GLY A 193 -11.96 -4.66 11.84
CA GLY A 193 -11.33 -4.29 13.10
C GLY A 193 -10.27 -3.19 13.00
N ALA A 194 -10.20 -2.41 11.93
CA ALA A 194 -9.26 -1.28 11.88
C ALA A 194 -9.80 -0.05 12.62
N GLY A 195 -9.04 0.46 13.58
CA GLY A 195 -9.37 1.69 14.32
C GLY A 195 -8.90 1.67 15.78
N PRO A 196 -9.17 2.74 16.55
CA PRO A 196 -8.68 2.87 17.93
C PRO A 196 -9.14 1.75 18.89
N ASP A 197 -10.34 1.22 18.64
CA ASP A 197 -10.96 0.17 19.47
C ASP A 197 -10.89 -1.23 18.83
N GLY A 198 -10.24 -1.33 17.67
CA GLY A 198 -10.16 -2.56 16.90
C GLY A 198 -8.82 -3.28 17.05
N ASP A 199 -8.77 -4.54 16.62
CA ASP A 199 -7.59 -5.40 16.74
C ASP A 199 -6.73 -5.47 15.46
N LEU A 200 -7.18 -4.83 14.37
CA LEU A 200 -6.46 -4.73 13.11
C LEU A 200 -5.64 -3.43 13.09
N SER A 201 -4.32 -3.56 12.96
CA SER A 201 -3.34 -2.51 13.23
C SER A 201 -2.35 -2.28 12.09
N GLY A 202 -1.66 -1.14 12.12
CA GLY A 202 -0.60 -0.84 11.14
C GLY A 202 -1.08 -0.14 9.87
N LEU A 203 -2.35 0.24 9.77
CA LEU A 203 -2.86 1.04 8.65
C LEU A 203 -3.21 2.45 9.10
N TRP A 204 -3.09 3.37 8.17
CA TRP A 204 -3.59 4.72 8.33
C TRP A 204 -4.31 5.18 7.06
N PHE A 205 -5.40 5.92 7.28
CA PHE A 205 -6.22 6.50 6.23
C PHE A 205 -6.23 8.01 6.38
N ARG A 206 -6.02 8.72 5.27
CA ARG A 206 -6.19 10.17 5.17
C ARG A 206 -7.21 10.49 4.08
N ASP A 207 -8.18 11.33 4.40
CA ASP A 207 -9.20 11.75 3.44
C ASP A 207 -8.55 12.55 2.29
N ALA A 208 -8.81 12.14 1.05
CA ALA A 208 -8.18 12.75 -0.13
C ALA A 208 -8.75 14.16 -0.44
N SER A 209 -9.95 14.48 0.03
CA SER A 209 -10.57 15.80 -0.19
C SER A 209 -10.02 16.88 0.76
N ASN A 210 -9.23 16.48 1.76
CA ASN A 210 -8.71 17.36 2.80
C ASN A 210 -7.35 16.88 3.30
N TRP A 211 -6.37 16.88 2.40
CA TRP A 211 -4.99 16.58 2.72
C TRP A 211 -4.33 17.83 3.31
N LYS A 212 -4.14 17.86 4.62
CA LYS A 212 -3.36 18.89 5.29
C LYS A 212 -1.93 18.40 5.52
N SER A 213 -0.96 19.29 5.36
CA SER A 213 0.39 19.04 5.89
C SER A 213 0.29 18.81 7.39
N ALA A 214 1.02 17.81 7.88
CA ALA A 214 1.12 17.50 9.31
C ALA A 214 2.00 18.53 10.02
#